data_AF-A0A2N0QV30-F1
#
_entry.id   AF-A0A2N0QV30-F1
#
_cell.length_a   1.000
_cell.length_b   1.000
_cell.length_c   1.000
_cell.angle_alpha   90.00
_cell.angle_beta   90.00
_cell.angle_gamma   90.00
#
_symmetry.space_group_name_H-M   'P 1'
#
loop_
_entity.id
_entity.type
_entity.pdbx_description
1 polymer ?
#
loop_
_entity_poly.entity_id
_entity_poly.type
_entity_poly.pdbx_seq_one_letter_code
_entity_poly.pdbx_strand_id
1 'polypeptide(L)'
;MALDSCAELPIITPDIVERVGYGIDKSIKHDLSGIATVPVESIGVVHNLPITLAPGFTIYEDFIVVKYSKPMLIFSNPLLKKYKCAIDWDKDELKISHNGKDLIIPVTMHKVKNKLEVNCVTTTPECDESSIPDQVDLSANETLKKK
;
A
#
# COMPACT_ATOMS: atom_id res chain seq x y z
N MET A 1 -10.89 1.66 -4.82
CA MET A 1 -9.75 1.84 -3.91
C MET A 1 -9.14 0.48 -3.67
N ALA A 2 -7.81 0.38 -3.67
CA ALA A 2 -7.09 -0.83 -3.28
C ALA A 2 -6.45 -0.59 -1.89
N LEU A 3 -6.50 -1.60 -1.03
CA LEU A 3 -5.76 -1.61 0.23
C LEU A 3 -4.42 -2.29 -0.04
N ASP A 4 -3.33 -1.59 0.19
CA ASP A 4 -1.99 -2.11 -0.11
C ASP A 4 -1.05 -1.87 1.07
N SER A 5 -0.85 -2.92 1.85
CA SER A 5 0.09 -2.90 2.99
C SER A 5 1.56 -2.88 2.57
N CYS A 6 1.87 -3.16 1.29
CA CYS A 6 3.21 -3.08 0.74
C CYS A 6 3.51 -1.70 0.13
N ALA A 7 2.47 -0.90 -0.14
CA ALA A 7 2.66 0.47 -0.60
C ALA A 7 3.14 1.37 0.54
N GLU A 8 4.28 2.04 0.34
CA GLU A 8 4.77 3.06 1.25
C GLU A 8 3.97 4.37 1.12
N LEU A 9 3.55 4.72 -0.10
CA LEU A 9 2.97 6.03 -0.38
C LEU A 9 1.50 5.91 -0.78
N PRO A 10 0.61 6.77 -0.25
CA PRO A 10 -0.77 6.86 -0.72
C PRO A 10 -0.78 7.46 -2.13
N ILE A 11 -1.40 6.75 -3.07
CA ILE A 11 -1.36 7.09 -4.49
C ILE A 11 -2.77 7.33 -5.02
N ILE A 12 -2.91 8.32 -5.89
CA ILE A 12 -4.12 8.60 -6.65
C ILE A 12 -3.79 8.93 -8.10
N THR A 13 -4.71 8.67 -9.02
CA THR A 13 -4.55 9.05 -10.44
C THR A 13 -5.23 10.40 -10.73
N PRO A 14 -4.71 11.18 -11.71
CA PRO A 14 -5.17 12.53 -11.98
C PRO A 14 -6.65 12.59 -12.37
N ASP A 15 -7.17 11.56 -13.04
CA ASP A 15 -8.57 11.50 -13.47
C ASP A 15 -9.55 11.53 -12.28
N ILE A 16 -9.18 10.95 -11.13
CA ILE A 16 -10.01 11.00 -9.92
C ILE A 16 -9.96 12.42 -9.35
N VAL A 17 -8.77 13.01 -9.24
CA VAL A 17 -8.55 14.37 -8.69
C VAL A 17 -9.30 15.42 -9.51
N GLU A 18 -9.23 15.34 -10.83
CA GLU A 18 -9.94 16.23 -11.76
C GLU A 18 -11.46 16.11 -11.61
N ARG A 19 -12.00 14.89 -11.51
CA ARG A 19 -13.44 14.67 -11.33
C ARG A 19 -13.99 15.25 -10.04
N VAL A 20 -13.19 15.25 -8.97
CA VAL A 20 -13.60 15.84 -7.68
C VAL A 20 -13.26 17.33 -7.57
N GLY A 21 -12.60 17.92 -8.57
CA GLY A 21 -12.32 19.34 -8.66
C GLY A 21 -11.22 19.85 -7.73
N TYR A 22 -10.29 18.98 -7.30
CA TYR A 22 -9.18 19.37 -6.43
C TYR A 22 -7.94 19.82 -7.23
N GLY A 23 -7.17 20.74 -6.66
CA GLY A 23 -5.90 21.20 -7.23
C GLY A 23 -4.76 20.21 -6.98
N ILE A 24 -3.84 20.10 -7.95
CA ILE A 24 -2.61 19.32 -7.82
C ILE A 24 -1.46 20.30 -7.62
N ASP A 25 -0.76 20.20 -6.49
CA ASP A 25 0.51 20.89 -6.28
C ASP A 25 1.61 20.18 -7.07
N LYS A 26 2.01 20.80 -8.18
CA LYS A 26 3.05 20.28 -9.08
C LYS A 26 4.47 20.61 -8.62
N SER A 27 4.62 21.40 -7.54
CA SER A 27 5.93 21.75 -6.99
C SER A 27 6.57 20.59 -6.21
N ILE A 28 5.75 19.69 -5.67
CA ILE A 28 6.18 18.49 -4.94
C ILE A 28 6.16 17.30 -5.88
N LYS A 29 7.34 16.71 -6.14
CA LYS A 29 7.45 15.48 -6.94
C LYS A 29 8.17 14.41 -6.14
N HIS A 30 7.66 13.20 -6.25
CA HIS A 30 8.26 12.04 -5.61
C HIS A 30 9.02 11.20 -6.63
N ASP A 31 10.22 10.77 -6.27
CA ASP A 31 10.88 9.69 -6.99
C ASP A 31 10.21 8.36 -6.63
N LEU A 32 9.69 7.68 -7.64
CA LEU A 32 9.00 6.39 -7.50
C LEU A 32 9.88 5.24 -8.00
N SER A 33 11.17 5.50 -8.26
CA SER A 33 12.15 4.47 -8.58
C SER A 33 12.22 3.43 -7.44
N GLY A 34 12.25 2.15 -7.81
CA GLY A 34 12.29 1.03 -6.86
C GLY A 34 10.96 0.67 -6.18
N ILE A 35 9.93 1.52 -6.24
CA ILE A 35 8.61 1.24 -5.64
C ILE A 35 7.66 0.63 -6.69
N ALA A 36 7.77 1.07 -7.94
CA ALA A 36 6.88 0.62 -9.02
C ALA A 36 7.58 -0.33 -9.99
N THR A 37 6.88 -1.40 -10.40
CA THR A 37 7.35 -2.38 -11.39
C THR A 37 7.42 -1.82 -12.81
N VAL A 38 6.71 -0.72 -13.07
CA VAL A 38 6.74 0.02 -14.34
C VAL A 38 7.10 1.46 -13.99
N PRO A 39 7.96 2.14 -14.78
CA PRO A 39 8.23 3.56 -14.56
C PRO A 39 6.91 4.35 -14.54
N VAL A 40 6.55 4.89 -13.37
CA VAL A 40 5.41 5.79 -13.18
C VAL A 40 5.92 7.18 -12.88
N GLU A 41 5.35 8.16 -13.58
CA GLU A 41 5.67 9.56 -13.39
C GLU A 41 4.82 10.15 -12.27
N SER A 42 5.47 10.71 -11.24
CA SER A 42 4.81 11.56 -10.24
C SER A 42 4.50 12.93 -10.86
N ILE A 43 3.23 13.33 -10.80
CA ILE A 43 2.74 14.61 -11.32
C ILE A 43 2.83 15.71 -10.26
N GLY A 44 2.53 15.35 -9.01
CA GLY A 44 2.34 16.29 -7.92
C GLY A 44 1.76 15.64 -6.68
N VAL A 45 1.29 16.45 -5.74
CA VAL A 45 0.53 16.03 -4.55
C VAL A 45 -0.83 16.73 -4.55
N VAL A 46 -1.88 16.00 -4.19
CA VAL A 46 -3.17 16.60 -3.81
C VAL A 46 -3.27 16.59 -2.29
N HIS A 47 -3.54 17.75 -1.70
CA HIS A 47 -3.59 17.92 -0.25
C HIS A 47 -5.02 17.87 0.27
N ASN A 48 -5.18 17.30 1.47
CA ASN A 48 -6.41 17.32 2.25
C ASN A 48 -7.64 16.84 1.43
N LEU A 49 -7.46 15.78 0.63
CA LEU A 49 -8.51 15.21 -0.20
C LEU A 49 -9.50 14.43 0.67
N PRO A 50 -10.81 14.76 0.65
CA PRO A 50 -11.82 14.04 1.40
C PRO A 50 -12.11 12.68 0.75
N ILE A 51 -12.01 11.61 1.54
CA ILE A 51 -12.45 10.26 1.16
C ILE A 51 -13.60 9.86 2.09
N THR A 52 -14.80 9.77 1.51
CA THR A 52 -15.98 9.28 2.23
C THR A 52 -16.06 7.78 2.06
N LEU A 53 -15.90 7.06 3.17
CA LEU A 53 -15.88 5.59 3.21
C LEU A 53 -17.26 5.01 3.52
N ALA A 54 -18.05 5.75 4.29
CA ALA A 54 -19.46 5.48 4.58
C ALA A 54 -20.17 6.81 4.88
N PRO A 55 -21.51 6.88 4.87
CA PRO A 55 -22.24 8.07 5.26
C PRO A 55 -21.80 8.58 6.64
N GLY A 56 -21.34 9.83 6.70
CA GLY A 56 -20.84 10.43 7.95
C GLY A 56 -19.44 9.97 8.40
N PHE A 57 -18.73 9.21 7.57
CA PHE A 57 -17.35 8.78 7.80
C PHE A 57 -16.45 9.24 6.65
N THR A 58 -15.90 10.44 6.81
CA THR A 58 -14.97 11.06 5.86
C THR A 58 -13.62 11.26 6.52
N ILE A 59 -12.58 10.83 5.83
CA ILE A 59 -11.19 11.07 6.20
C ILE A 59 -10.56 12.07 5.24
N TYR A 60 -9.51 12.73 5.66
CA TYR A 60 -8.80 13.73 4.85
C TYR A 60 -7.33 13.38 4.81
N GLU A 61 -6.80 13.17 3.60
CA GLU A 61 -5.42 12.75 3.41
C GLU A 61 -4.79 13.40 2.20
N ASP A 62 -3.46 13.43 2.22
CA ASP A 62 -2.65 13.81 1.09
C ASP A 62 -2.36 12.58 0.23
N PHE A 63 -2.39 12.74 -1.09
CA PHE A 63 -2.08 11.68 -2.04
C PHE A 63 -1.08 12.15 -3.07
N ILE A 64 -0.14 11.27 -3.41
CA ILE A 64 0.74 11.47 -4.55
C ILE A 64 -0.06 11.19 -5.81
N VAL A 65 -0.06 12.15 -6.72
CA VAL A 65 -0.71 12.01 -8.01
C VAL A 65 0.27 11.37 -9.00
N VAL A 66 -0.10 10.21 -9.54
CA VAL A 66 0.75 9.47 -10.48
C VAL A 66 0.04 9.27 -11.82
N LYS A 67 0.80 9.36 -12.91
CA LYS A 67 0.28 9.12 -14.25
C LYS A 67 0.10 7.62 -14.49
N TYR A 68 -1.14 7.15 -14.51
CA TYR A 68 -1.48 5.77 -14.81
C TYR A 68 -2.70 5.68 -15.75
N SER A 69 -2.78 4.62 -16.54
CA SER A 69 -3.79 4.50 -17.61
C SER A 69 -5.21 4.19 -17.11
N LYS A 70 -5.35 3.79 -15.85
CA LYS A 70 -6.63 3.45 -15.24
C LYS A 70 -6.85 4.25 -13.95
N PRO A 71 -8.09 4.65 -13.64
CA PRO A 71 -8.42 5.25 -12.35
C PRO A 71 -7.95 4.35 -11.20
N MET A 72 -7.15 4.89 -10.29
CA MET A 72 -6.60 4.14 -9.17
C MET A 72 -6.46 5.04 -7.94
N LEU A 73 -6.81 4.48 -6.79
CA LEU A 73 -6.54 5.04 -5.48
C LEU A 73 -6.01 3.90 -4.61
N ILE A 74 -4.78 4.06 -4.10
CA ILE A 74 -4.13 3.12 -3.20
C ILE A 74 -4.15 3.69 -1.78
N PHE A 75 -4.76 2.93 -0.89
CA PHE A 75 -4.73 3.16 0.54
C PHE A 75 -3.53 2.40 1.13
N SER A 76 -2.46 3.14 1.38
CA SER A 76 -1.13 2.61 1.68
C SER A 76 -0.94 2.20 3.13
N ASN A 77 0.18 1.54 3.42
CA ASN A 77 0.53 1.08 4.77
C ASN A 77 0.54 2.20 5.83
N PRO A 78 1.09 3.41 5.58
CA PRO A 78 0.97 4.49 6.55
C PRO A 78 -0.47 4.86 6.88
N LEU A 79 -1.38 4.84 5.90
CA LEU A 79 -2.79 5.11 6.14
C LEU A 79 -3.46 3.96 6.91
N LEU A 80 -3.17 2.70 6.55
CA LEU A 80 -3.64 1.53 7.29
C LEU A 80 -3.24 1.61 8.78
N LYS A 81 -1.99 2.01 9.06
CA LYS A 81 -1.51 2.23 10.44
C LYS A 81 -2.17 3.43 11.10
N LYS A 82 -2.25 4.57 10.43
CA LYS A 82 -2.85 5.82 10.93
C LYS A 82 -4.29 5.61 11.39
N TYR A 83 -5.06 4.85 10.63
CA TYR A 83 -6.47 4.55 10.91
C TYR A 83 -6.69 3.23 11.65
N LYS A 84 -5.61 2.62 12.17
CA LYS A 84 -5.63 1.38 12.95
C LYS A 84 -6.45 0.28 12.27
N CYS A 85 -6.27 0.17 10.96
CA CYS A 85 -7.02 -0.76 10.14
C CYS A 85 -6.75 -2.20 10.57
N ALA A 86 -7.80 -3.01 10.63
CA ALA A 86 -7.71 -4.45 10.85
C ALA A 86 -8.57 -5.15 9.80
N ILE A 87 -8.00 -6.15 9.13
CA ILE A 87 -8.74 -6.96 8.15
C ILE A 87 -9.06 -8.31 8.80
N ASP A 88 -10.35 -8.62 8.88
CA ASP A 88 -10.87 -9.93 9.25
C ASP A 88 -11.16 -10.71 7.96
N TRP A 89 -10.23 -11.59 7.58
CA TRP A 89 -10.34 -12.39 6.35
C TRP A 89 -11.38 -13.52 6.44
N ASP A 90 -11.79 -13.92 7.65
CA ASP A 90 -12.86 -14.92 7.79
C ASP A 90 -14.21 -14.33 7.37
N LYS A 91 -14.36 -13.01 7.53
CA LYS A 91 -15.58 -12.26 7.20
C LYS A 91 -15.48 -11.38 5.97
N ASP A 92 -14.30 -11.30 5.36
CA ASP A 92 -14.00 -10.33 4.32
C ASP A 92 -14.35 -8.89 4.77
N GLU A 93 -13.93 -8.49 5.98
CA GLU A 93 -14.25 -7.19 6.57
C GLU A 93 -12.97 -6.38 6.88
N LEU A 94 -12.99 -5.09 6.55
CA LEU A 94 -12.04 -4.09 7.03
C LEU A 94 -12.69 -3.28 8.14
N LYS A 95 -12.07 -3.30 9.32
CA LYS A 95 -12.34 -2.36 10.40
C LYS A 95 -11.42 -1.15 10.26
N ILE A 96 -11.98 0.05 10.35
CA ILE A 96 -11.28 1.33 10.37
C ILE A 96 -11.70 2.09 11.62
N SER A 97 -10.76 2.55 12.43
CA SER A 97 -11.03 3.34 13.63
C SER A 97 -10.66 4.80 13.40
N HIS A 98 -11.63 5.70 13.49
CA HIS A 98 -11.42 7.15 13.35
C HIS A 98 -12.31 7.94 14.31
N ASN A 99 -11.74 8.94 15.01
CA ASN A 99 -12.44 9.79 15.97
C ASN A 99 -13.29 9.03 17.02
N GLY A 100 -12.75 7.89 17.51
CA GLY A 100 -13.43 7.05 18.49
C GLY A 100 -14.61 6.24 17.95
N LYS A 101 -14.83 6.24 16.63
CA LYS A 101 -15.83 5.44 15.95
C LYS A 101 -15.15 4.37 15.10
N ASP A 102 -15.73 3.17 15.14
CA ASP A 102 -15.34 2.07 14.30
C ASP A 102 -16.29 1.98 13.11
N LEU A 103 -15.72 1.89 11.91
CA LEU A 103 -16.42 1.59 10.67
C LEU A 103 -15.99 0.22 10.18
N ILE A 104 -16.96 -0.61 9.81
CA ILE A 104 -16.73 -1.91 9.19
C ILE A 104 -17.16 -1.81 7.73
N ILE A 105 -16.27 -2.17 6.81
CA ILE A 105 -16.48 -2.11 5.36
C ILE A 105 -16.19 -3.49 4.79
N PRO A 106 -17.05 -4.05 3.92
CA PRO A 106 -16.71 -5.29 3.22
C PRO A 106 -15.49 -5.07 2.31
N VAL A 107 -14.58 -6.04 2.27
CA VAL A 107 -13.45 -6.09 1.36
C VAL A 107 -13.60 -7.22 0.36
N THR A 108 -12.84 -7.14 -0.73
CA THR A 108 -12.81 -8.22 -1.72
C THR A 108 -11.39 -8.40 -2.20
N MET A 109 -10.91 -9.64 -2.15
CA MET A 109 -9.59 -9.99 -2.67
C MET A 109 -9.64 -10.17 -4.19
N HIS A 110 -8.93 -9.29 -4.90
CA HIS A 110 -8.73 -9.45 -6.33
C HIS A 110 -7.51 -10.36 -6.58
N LYS A 111 -7.75 -11.52 -7.20
CA LYS A 111 -6.65 -12.40 -7.64
C LYS A 111 -5.85 -11.71 -8.75
N VAL A 112 -4.62 -11.34 -8.44
CA VAL A 112 -3.65 -10.89 -9.45
C VAL A 112 -3.09 -12.13 -10.16
N LYS A 113 -3.22 -12.19 -11.48
CA LYS A 113 -2.48 -13.17 -12.29
C LYS A 113 -1.03 -12.75 -12.33
N ASN A 114 -0.23 -13.17 -11.35
CA ASN A 114 1.21 -13.00 -11.41
C ASN A 114 1.86 -14.28 -11.91
N LYS A 115 2.89 -14.17 -12.76
CA LYS A 115 3.68 -15.31 -13.26
C LYS A 115 4.83 -15.66 -12.30
N LEU A 116 4.65 -15.43 -11.00
CA LEU A 116 5.65 -15.80 -10.01
C LEU A 116 5.58 -17.33 -9.81
N GLU A 117 6.44 -18.02 -10.53
CA GLU A 117 6.75 -19.43 -10.29
C GLU A 117 7.72 -19.49 -9.11
N VAL A 118 7.19 -19.77 -7.91
CA VAL A 118 8.04 -20.00 -6.74
C VAL A 118 8.58 -21.42 -6.87
N ASN A 119 9.81 -21.55 -7.35
CA ASN A 119 10.55 -22.80 -7.28
C ASN A 119 10.93 -23.06 -5.82
N CYS A 120 9.99 -23.58 -5.05
CA CYS A 120 10.33 -24.26 -3.80
C CYS A 120 11.11 -25.51 -4.22
N VAL A 121 12.44 -25.42 -4.26
CA VAL A 121 13.30 -26.60 -4.31
C VAL A 121 12.94 -27.41 -3.07
N THR A 122 12.21 -28.50 -3.29
CA THR A 122 11.95 -29.47 -2.23
C THR A 122 13.28 -30.17 -2.01
N THR A 123 14.08 -29.69 -1.06
CA THR A 123 15.18 -30.48 -0.52
C THR A 123 14.51 -31.64 0.21
N THR A 124 14.46 -32.79 -0.45
CA THR A 124 14.21 -34.05 0.24
C THR A 124 15.26 -34.14 1.36
N PRO A 125 14.88 -34.19 2.64
CA PRO A 125 15.86 -34.28 3.69
C PRO A 125 16.45 -35.69 3.61
N GLU A 126 17.64 -35.83 3.04
CA GLU A 126 18.53 -36.86 3.53
C GLU A 126 18.88 -36.45 4.96
N CYS A 127 18.36 -37.22 5.91
CA CYS A 127 18.65 -37.08 7.33
C CYS A 127 20.17 -37.16 7.54
N ASP A 128 20.83 -36.01 7.59
CA ASP A 128 22.08 -35.84 8.31
C ASP A 128 21.91 -34.69 9.31
N GLU A 129 22.25 -34.99 10.57
CA GLU A 129 22.11 -34.13 11.74
C GLU A 129 22.91 -32.82 11.60
N SER A 130 22.32 -31.81 10.96
CA SER A 130 22.73 -30.42 11.10
C SER A 130 21.56 -29.52 10.76
N SER A 131 20.69 -29.32 11.74
CA SER A 131 19.55 -28.40 11.64
C SER A 131 20.04 -26.96 11.65
N ILE A 132 20.41 -26.44 10.48
CA ILE A 132 20.41 -24.99 10.25
C ILE A 132 19.07 -24.70 9.56
N PRO A 133 18.08 -24.07 10.23
CA PRO A 133 16.87 -23.64 9.54
C PRO A 133 17.25 -22.57 8.51
N ASP A 134 16.68 -22.65 7.32
CA ASP A 134 16.80 -21.59 6.31
C ASP A 134 16.26 -20.28 6.89
N GLN A 135 17.16 -19.45 7.39
CA GLN A 135 16.85 -18.07 7.78
C GLN A 135 16.92 -17.21 6.53
N VAL A 136 15.77 -16.71 6.08
CA VAL A 136 15.76 -15.53 5.20
C VAL A 136 16.08 -14.33 6.09
N ASP A 137 17.36 -13.96 6.14
CA ASP A 137 17.82 -12.79 6.87
C ASP A 137 17.50 -11.52 6.07
N LEU A 138 16.55 -10.73 6.55
CA LEU A 138 16.15 -9.44 5.96
C LEU A 138 16.95 -8.26 6.54
N SER A 139 18.04 -8.50 7.28
CA SER A 139 18.88 -7.44 7.84
C SER A 139 19.84 -6.84 6.80
N ALA A 140 19.30 -6.08 5.84
CA ALA A 140 20.11 -5.22 4.99
C ALA A 140 20.48 -3.90 5.72
N ASN A 141 21.73 -3.86 6.19
CA ASN A 141 22.57 -2.66 6.40
C ASN A 141 22.14 -1.62 7.45
N GLU A 142 22.43 -1.89 8.72
CA GLU A 142 22.98 -0.83 9.58
C GLU A 142 24.49 -0.74 9.35
N THR A 143 24.95 0.34 8.72
CA THR A 143 26.34 0.78 8.89
C THR A 143 26.36 2.27 9.21
N LEU A 144 25.90 2.61 10.42
CA LEU A 144 26.29 3.84 11.10
C LEU A 144 27.76 3.70 11.52
N LYS A 145 28.70 4.15 10.69
CA LYS A 145 30.06 4.41 11.16
C LYS A 145 30.08 5.73 11.92
N LYS A 146 30.08 5.65 13.25
CA LYS A 146 30.69 6.66 14.12
C LYS A 146 32.21 6.61 13.94
N LYS A 147 32.82 7.68 13.43
CA LYS A 147 33.81 8.52 14.14
C LYS A 147 34.21 9.69 13.25
#